data_AF-A0A9C9SEI9-F1
#
_entry.id   AF-A0A9C9SEI9-F1
#
_cell.length_a   1.000
_cell.length_b   1.000
_cell.length_c   1.000
_cell.angle_alpha   90.00
_cell.angle_beta   90.00
_cell.angle_gamma   90.00
#
_symmetry.space_group_name_H-M   'P 1'
#
loop_
_entity.id
_entity.type
_entity.pdbx_description
1 polymer ?
#
loop_
_entity_poly.entity_id
_entity_poly.type
_entity_poly.pdbx_seq_one_letter_code
_entity_poly.pdbx_strand_id
1 'polypeptide(L)'
;MIASGIGLYAVVGVVKPELTLSSWEYDRHQNNEVFRVLSNPPPFGLSGKGTTEVERLSEEELTRRREESLRHAIRAEQRGNLQTLIRVAIIIFIDTVVFLIHWRIAKQARQEDASA
;
A
#
# COMPACT_ATOMS: atom_id res chain seq x y z
N MET A 1 6.94 -19.80 -3.75
CA MET A 1 7.05 -18.96 -2.53
C MET A 1 7.28 -17.47 -2.88
N ILE A 2 6.45 -16.88 -3.76
CA ILE A 2 6.47 -15.43 -4.05
C ILE A 2 5.48 -14.71 -3.12
N ALA A 3 4.35 -15.37 -2.79
CA ALA A 3 3.31 -14.82 -1.91
C ALA A 3 3.79 -14.49 -0.48
N SER A 4 4.75 -15.25 0.06
CA SER A 4 5.30 -15.02 1.40
C SER A 4 6.09 -13.71 1.50
N GLY A 5 6.86 -13.36 0.45
CA GLY A 5 7.59 -12.10 0.40
C GLY A 5 6.66 -10.89 0.27
N ILE A 6 5.62 -11.01 -0.56
CA ILE A 6 4.57 -9.99 -0.70
C ILE A 6 3.81 -9.80 0.62
N GLY A 7 3.50 -10.89 1.32
CA GLY A 7 2.86 -10.83 2.62
C GLY A 7 3.72 -10.11 3.67
N LEU A 8 5.01 -10.41 3.75
CA LEU A 8 5.91 -9.76 4.70
C LEU A 8 6.04 -8.25 4.44
N TYR A 9 6.17 -7.85 3.18
CA TYR A 9 6.19 -6.44 2.79
C TYR A 9 4.91 -5.72 3.21
N ALA A 10 3.75 -6.35 3.00
CA ALA A 10 2.47 -5.79 3.40
C ALA A 10 2.32 -5.67 4.93
N VAL A 11 2.93 -6.56 5.74
CA VAL A 11 2.97 -6.38 7.21
C VAL A 11 3.74 -5.11 7.57
N VAL A 12 4.90 -4.88 6.95
CA VAL A 12 5.70 -3.66 7.17
C VAL A 12 4.87 -2.43 6.82
N GLY A 13 4.14 -2.44 5.71
CA GLY A 13 3.30 -1.30 5.31
C GLY A 13 2.08 -1.05 6.21
N VAL A 14 1.61 -2.03 6.97
CA VAL A 14 0.56 -1.79 7.99
C VAL A 14 1.16 -1.16 9.25
N VAL A 15 2.30 -1.67 9.74
CA VAL A 15 2.92 -1.24 11.00
C VAL A 15 3.71 0.07 10.85
N LYS A 16 4.39 0.22 9.71
CA LYS A 16 5.26 1.35 9.35
C LYS A 16 4.95 1.81 7.91
N PRO A 17 3.74 2.33 7.64
CA PRO A 17 3.32 2.78 6.31
C PRO A 17 4.23 3.87 5.72
N GLU A 18 4.88 4.68 6.57
CA GLU A 18 5.82 5.72 6.13
C GLU A 18 7.04 5.14 5.39
N LEU A 19 7.43 3.89 5.68
CA LEU A 19 8.54 3.22 5.01
C LEU A 19 8.15 2.61 3.66
N THR A 20 6.85 2.36 3.45
CA THR A 20 6.34 1.76 2.21
C THR A 20 5.65 2.78 1.31
N LEU A 21 5.41 3.99 1.82
CA LEU A 21 4.96 5.14 1.04
C LEU A 21 5.90 5.37 -0.15
N SER A 22 5.33 5.76 -1.29
CA SER A 22 6.17 6.09 -2.45
C SER A 22 7.07 7.28 -2.13
N SER A 23 8.31 7.27 -2.64
CA SER A 23 9.25 8.39 -2.42
C SER A 23 8.64 9.73 -2.86
N TRP A 24 7.86 9.72 -3.94
CA TRP A 24 7.16 10.92 -4.42
C TRP A 24 6.09 11.42 -3.44
N GLU A 25 5.28 10.55 -2.85
CA GLU A 25 4.29 10.94 -1.84
C GLU A 25 4.99 11.43 -0.57
N TYR A 26 6.07 10.77 -0.16
CA TYR A 26 6.83 11.15 1.04
C TYR A 26 7.45 12.54 0.89
N ASP A 27 8.16 12.77 -0.22
CA ASP A 27 8.87 14.02 -0.49
C ASP A 27 7.91 15.21 -0.62
N ARG A 28 6.73 14.99 -1.19
CA ARG A 28 5.70 16.03 -1.33
C ARG A 28 5.22 16.60 0.02
N HIS A 29 5.31 15.84 1.10
CA HIS A 29 4.84 16.25 2.42
C HIS A 29 5.95 16.74 3.36
N GLN A 30 7.21 16.77 2.94
CA GLN A 30 8.35 17.15 3.79
C GLN A 30 8.29 18.62 4.25
N ASN A 31 7.95 19.55 3.35
CA ASN A 31 7.90 20.98 3.66
C ASN A 31 6.77 21.70 2.90
N ASN A 32 6.43 22.90 3.37
CA ASN A 32 5.34 23.70 2.84
C ASN A 32 5.60 24.22 1.42
N GLU A 33 6.86 24.54 1.08
CA GLU A 33 7.22 25.04 -0.25
C GLU A 33 6.97 23.99 -1.34
N VAL A 34 7.47 22.77 -1.12
CA VAL A 34 7.25 21.62 -2.01
C VAL A 34 5.77 21.28 -2.07
N PHE A 35 5.07 21.26 -0.92
CA PHE A 35 3.64 20.99 -0.90
C PHE A 35 2.83 22.04 -1.67
N ARG A 36 3.22 23.32 -1.60
CA ARG A 36 2.59 24.44 -2.32
C ARG A 36 2.75 24.29 -3.83
N VAL A 37 3.96 23.98 -4.30
CA VAL A 37 4.26 23.82 -5.73
C VAL A 37 3.57 22.58 -6.31
N LEU A 38 3.62 21.44 -5.62
CA LEU A 38 3.10 20.17 -6.14
C LEU A 38 1.59 20.02 -6.00
N SER A 39 0.97 20.66 -5.00
CA SER A 39 -0.49 20.64 -4.85
C SER A 39 -1.18 21.57 -5.85
N ASN A 40 -0.40 22.34 -6.63
CA ASN A 40 -0.92 23.26 -7.60
C ASN A 40 -0.01 23.32 -8.85
N PRO A 41 0.01 22.24 -9.66
CA PRO A 41 0.75 22.26 -10.90
C PRO A 41 0.15 23.33 -11.83
N PRO A 42 0.98 24.07 -12.57
CA PRO A 42 0.46 25.05 -13.53
C PRO A 42 -0.45 24.34 -14.55
N PRO A 43 -1.58 24.94 -14.95
CA PRO A 43 -2.41 24.37 -16.00
C PRO A 43 -1.57 24.18 -17.26
N PHE A 44 -1.69 22.99 -17.87
CA PHE A 44 -0.91 22.56 -19.04
C PHE A 44 -0.83 23.69 -20.10
N GLY A 45 0.38 24.15 -20.40
CA GLY A 45 0.64 25.14 -21.46
C GLY A 45 0.57 26.61 -21.04
N LEU A 46 0.30 26.94 -19.77
CA LEU A 46 0.30 28.33 -19.28
C LEU A 46 1.40 28.55 -18.24
N SER A 47 2.55 29.09 -18.68
CA SER A 47 3.49 29.82 -17.81
C SER A 47 2.88 31.18 -17.45
N GLY A 48 1.76 31.18 -16.74
CA GLY A 48 1.06 32.38 -16.33
C GLY A 48 0.84 32.38 -14.83
N LYS A 49 1.20 33.48 -14.16
CA LYS A 49 0.91 33.79 -12.75
C LYS A 49 -0.61 33.80 -12.49
N GLY A 50 -1.23 32.64 -12.49
CA GLY A 50 -2.55 32.45 -11.91
C GLY A 50 -2.36 32.28 -10.41
N THR A 51 -2.55 33.35 -9.63
CA THR A 51 -2.53 33.26 -8.17
C THR A 51 -3.63 32.30 -7.75
N THR A 52 -3.21 31.10 -7.42
CA THR A 52 -4.08 29.96 -7.12
C THR A 52 -4.39 29.96 -5.64
N GLU A 53 -5.50 29.34 -5.25
CA GLU A 53 -6.02 29.39 -3.87
C GLU A 53 -4.96 29.00 -2.83
N VAL A 54 -4.08 28.04 -3.17
CA VAL A 54 -2.96 27.56 -2.32
C VAL A 54 -1.87 28.61 -2.11
N GLU A 55 -1.67 29.50 -3.07
CA GLU A 55 -0.68 30.60 -3.01
C GLU A 55 -1.16 31.73 -2.08
N ARG A 56 -2.48 31.79 -1.80
CA ARG A 56 -3.09 32.76 -0.87
C ARG A 56 -3.30 32.23 0.55
N LEU A 57 -2.99 30.95 0.80
CA LEU A 57 -3.13 30.38 2.14
C LEU A 57 -2.05 30.93 3.07
N SER A 58 -2.42 31.17 4.32
CA SER A 58 -1.45 31.40 5.38
C SER A 58 -0.56 30.17 5.56
N GLU A 59 0.66 30.36 6.07
CA GLU A 59 1.58 29.25 6.37
C GLU A 59 0.95 28.24 7.35
N GLU A 60 0.13 28.71 8.29
CA GLU A 60 -0.57 27.85 9.25
C GLU A 60 -1.60 26.95 8.55
N GLU A 61 -2.43 27.52 7.68
CA GLU A 61 -3.44 26.76 6.93
C GLU A 61 -2.78 25.80 5.93
N LEU A 62 -1.67 26.20 5.31
CA LEU A 62 -0.89 25.34 4.43
C LEU A 62 -0.30 24.15 5.20
N THR A 63 0.25 24.39 6.39
CA THR A 63 0.76 23.35 7.28
C THR A 63 -0.35 22.37 7.66
N ARG A 64 -1.52 22.89 8.04
CA ARG A 64 -2.69 22.08 8.40
C ARG A 64 -3.11 21.17 7.24
N ARG A 65 -3.22 21.71 6.03
CA ARG A 65 -3.57 20.95 4.81
C ARG A 65 -2.50 19.92 4.44
N ARG A 66 -1.21 20.25 4.58
CA ARG A 66 -0.08 19.34 4.34
C ARG A 66 -0.16 18.13 5.26
N GLU A 67 -0.35 18.35 6.56
CA GLU A 67 -0.46 17.28 7.55
C GLU A 67 -1.72 16.43 7.34
N GLU A 68 -2.84 17.05 7.02
CA GLU A 68 -4.08 16.35 6.69
C GLU A 68 -3.90 15.45 5.48
N SER A 69 -3.31 15.97 4.40
CA SER A 69 -3.00 15.20 3.21
C SER A 69 -2.04 14.03 3.50
N LEU A 70 -1.01 14.25 4.33
CA LEU A 70 -0.09 13.18 4.73
C LEU A 70 -0.81 12.08 5.52
N ARG A 71 -1.68 12.45 6.46
CA ARG A 71 -2.51 11.48 7.21
C ARG A 71 -3.39 10.66 6.28
N HIS A 72 -3.96 11.29 5.25
CA HIS A 72 -4.75 10.58 4.25
C HIS A 72 -3.91 9.59 3.44
N ALA A 73 -2.72 9.99 2.99
CA ALA A 73 -1.78 9.12 2.27
C ALA A 73 -1.38 7.91 3.12
N ILE A 74 -1.00 8.12 4.38
CA ILE A 74 -0.65 7.05 5.32
C ILE A 74 -1.81 6.06 5.49
N ARG A 75 -3.05 6.54 5.66
CA ARG A 75 -4.23 5.67 5.81
C ARG A 75 -4.52 4.88 4.54
N ALA A 76 -4.34 5.49 3.37
CA ALA A 76 -4.51 4.81 2.08
C ALA A 76 -3.49 3.67 1.94
N GLU A 77 -2.23 3.94 2.27
CA GLU A 77 -1.14 2.95 2.25
C GLU A 77 -1.43 1.78 3.20
N GLN A 78 -1.84 2.06 4.44
CA GLN A 78 -2.23 1.01 5.40
C GLN A 78 -3.38 0.14 4.87
N ARG A 79 -4.40 0.75 4.28
CA ARG A 79 -5.55 0.02 3.73
C ARG A 79 -5.14 -0.85 2.54
N GLY A 80 -4.30 -0.35 1.64
CA GLY A 80 -3.79 -1.12 0.51
C GLY A 80 -2.98 -2.34 0.95
N ASN A 81 -2.11 -2.15 1.95
CA ASN A 81 -1.33 -3.23 2.54
C ASN A 81 -2.21 -4.25 3.28
N LEU A 82 -3.23 -3.81 4.02
CA LEU A 82 -4.18 -4.72 4.67
C LEU A 82 -4.95 -5.56 3.65
N GLN A 83 -5.40 -4.97 2.55
CA GLN A 83 -6.06 -5.70 1.46
C GLN A 83 -5.12 -6.76 0.86
N THR A 84 -3.84 -6.43 0.69
CA THR A 84 -2.82 -7.37 0.22
C THR A 84 -2.63 -8.54 1.18
N LEU A 85 -2.57 -8.27 2.50
CA LEU A 85 -2.50 -9.32 3.52
C LEU A 85 -3.70 -10.25 3.48
N ILE A 86 -4.92 -9.71 3.39
CA ILE A 86 -6.15 -10.51 3.27
C ILE A 86 -6.08 -11.41 2.04
N ARG A 87 -5.62 -10.88 0.90
CA ARG A 87 -5.46 -11.67 -0.33
C ARG A 87 -4.46 -12.81 -0.16
N VAL A 88 -3.30 -12.53 0.44
CA VAL A 88 -2.27 -13.56 0.72
C VAL A 88 -2.82 -14.62 1.67
N ALA A 89 -3.57 -14.24 2.70
CA ALA A 89 -4.18 -15.17 3.65
C ALA A 89 -5.19 -16.11 2.96
N ILE A 90 -6.03 -15.60 2.05
CA ILE A 90 -6.96 -16.40 1.27
C ILE A 90 -6.22 -17.44 0.40
N ILE A 91 -5.14 -17.03 -0.28
CA ILE A 91 -4.34 -17.94 -1.11
C ILE A 91 -3.74 -19.06 -0.27
N ILE A 92 -3.10 -18.73 0.86
CA ILE A 92 -2.51 -19.72 1.78
C ILE A 92 -3.58 -20.69 2.28
N PHE A 93 -4.77 -20.19 2.62
CA PHE A 93 -5.88 -21.02 3.06
C PHE A 93 -6.31 -22.03 1.98
N ILE A 94 -6.52 -21.57 0.75
CA ILE A 94 -6.91 -22.43 -0.37
C ILE A 94 -5.82 -23.48 -0.65
N ASP A 95 -4.55 -23.06 -0.73
CA ASP A 95 -3.42 -23.96 -0.98
C ASP A 95 -3.31 -25.03 0.10
N THR A 96 -3.53 -24.66 1.37
CA THR A 96 -3.54 -25.60 2.49
C THR A 96 -4.66 -26.64 2.33
N VAL A 97 -5.88 -26.22 1.99
CA VAL A 97 -7.01 -27.14 1.79
C VAL A 97 -6.73 -28.10 0.63
N VAL A 98 -6.29 -27.59 -0.51
CA VAL A 98 -5.97 -28.40 -1.70
C VAL A 98 -4.85 -29.39 -1.40
N PHE A 99 -3.80 -28.95 -0.70
CA PHE A 99 -2.68 -29.79 -0.30
C PHE A 99 -3.12 -30.90 0.65
N LEU A 100 -3.97 -30.61 1.63
CA LEU A 100 -4.51 -31.63 2.55
C LEU A 100 -5.34 -32.69 1.83
N ILE A 101 -6.13 -32.29 0.83
CA ILE A 101 -6.90 -33.23 -0.01
C ILE A 101 -5.94 -34.11 -0.82
N HIS A 102 -4.97 -33.51 -1.53
CA HIS A 102 -3.97 -34.25 -2.29
C HIS A 102 -3.18 -35.22 -1.42
N TRP A 103 -2.78 -34.77 -0.23
CA TRP A 103 -2.06 -35.59 0.74
C TRP A 103 -2.89 -36.79 1.20
N ARG A 104 -4.19 -36.59 1.46
CA ARG A 104 -5.09 -37.68 1.85
C ARG A 104 -5.24 -38.73 0.74
N ILE A 105 -5.47 -38.29 -0.50
CA ILE A 105 -5.60 -39.20 -1.65
C ILE A 105 -4.30 -39.97 -1.87
N ALA A 106 -3.16 -39.27 -1.87
CA ALA A 106 -1.86 -39.92 -2.05
C ALA A 106 -1.52 -40.90 -0.91
N LYS A 107 -1.98 -40.62 0.32
CA LYS A 107 -1.83 -41.54 1.45
C LYS A 107 -2.69 -42.79 1.27
N GLN A 108 -3.92 -42.67 0.79
CA GLN A 108 -4.80 -43.82 0.54
C GLN A 108 -4.24 -44.72 -0.57
N ALA A 109 -3.84 -44.15 -1.70
CA ALA A 109 -3.25 -44.92 -2.81
C ALA A 109 -2.02 -45.75 -2.36
N ARG A 110 -1.13 -45.15 -1.56
CA ARG A 110 0.04 -45.86 -1.01
C ARG A 110 -0.32 -47.00 -0.04
N GLN A 111 -1.46 -46.93 0.63
CA GLN A 111 -1.91 -48.00 1.52
C GLN A 111 -2.52 -49.16 0.74
N GLU A 112 -3.23 -48.88 -0.36
CA GLU A 112 -3.77 -49.89 -1.27
C GLU A 112 -2.65 -50.67 -1.96
N ASP A 113 -1.63 -49.99 -2.50
CA ASP A 113 -0.47 -50.64 -3.12
C ASP A 113 0.33 -51.53 -2.16
N ALA A 114 0.36 -51.20 -0.86
CA ALA A 114 1.07 -51.98 0.14
C ALA A 114 0.27 -53.20 0.65
N SER A 115 -1.02 -53.27 0.33
CA SER A 115 -1.93 -54.34 0.75
C SER A 115 -2.21 -55.37 -0.37
N ALA A 116 -1.80 -55.05 -1.59
CA ALA A 116 -1.88 -55.90 -2.79
C ALA A 116 -0.58 -56.70 -2.99
#